data_AF-A0A950JDH3-F1
#
_entry.id   AF-A0A950JDH3-F1
#
_cell.length_a   1.000
_cell.length_b   1.000
_cell.length_c   1.000
_cell.angle_alpha   90.00
_cell.angle_beta   90.00
_cell.angle_gamma   90.00
#
_symmetry.space_group_name_H-M   'P 1'
#
loop_
_entity.id
_entity.type
_entity.pdbx_description
1 polymer ?
#
loop_
_entity_poly.entity_id
_entity_poly.type
_entity_poly.pdbx_seq_one_letter_code
_entity_poly.pdbx_strand_id
1 'polypeptide(L)'
;MNFKCLRHLTKSEAPIPCDSVDVSAGWDRGVALLKDSEGTARMLAIPTHQVSGIEDPALLTPEEPNYFASAWAARSAVEWRLRRHLPRDAVAITVDSMAASNQDQLFLRIDCIDKDVAASLASYSGALDTDWRTMTVDLKGRRYWARKLVSNDLSDVSPFRLLADGIDGAKAEMGLWSLAAVGANFSGAPGFILLAHRVEPTAGGHAEDLQDRDCAIARSKS
;
A
#
# COMPACT_ATOMS: atom_id res chain seq x y z
N MET A 1 3.44 14.48 11.61
CA MET A 1 3.61 15.39 10.44
C MET A 1 2.27 15.83 9.83
N ASN A 2 1.24 14.98 9.83
CA ASN A 2 -0.06 15.24 9.19
C ASN A 2 -0.83 16.47 9.72
N PHE A 3 -0.85 16.65 11.05
CA PHE A 3 -1.57 17.79 11.66
C PHE A 3 -1.09 19.18 11.21
N LYS A 4 0.11 19.31 10.61
CA LYS A 4 0.56 20.59 10.05
C LYS A 4 -0.18 20.95 8.76
N CYS A 5 -0.37 19.99 7.85
CA CYS A 5 -1.08 20.21 6.59
C CYS A 5 -2.54 20.60 6.83
N LEU A 6 -3.20 19.90 7.77
CA LEU A 6 -4.58 20.20 8.17
C LEU A 6 -4.71 21.59 8.76
N ARG A 7 -3.76 22.02 9.60
CA ARG A 7 -3.76 23.39 10.15
C ARG A 7 -3.68 24.45 9.06
N HIS A 8 -2.81 24.31 8.06
CA HIS A 8 -2.77 25.25 6.93
C HIS A 8 -4.07 25.21 6.12
N LEU A 9 -4.62 24.01 5.86
CA LEU A 9 -5.88 23.87 5.14
C LEU A 9 -7.05 24.56 5.86
N THR A 10 -7.15 24.45 7.19
CA THR A 10 -8.20 25.15 7.97
C THR A 10 -8.10 26.68 7.90
N LYS A 11 -6.92 27.21 7.54
CA LYS A 11 -6.67 28.64 7.30
C LYS A 11 -6.85 29.03 5.83
N SER A 12 -7.31 28.12 4.98
CA SER A 12 -7.38 28.31 3.52
C SER A 12 -6.02 28.60 2.88
N GLU A 13 -4.94 28.08 3.48
CA GLU A 13 -3.58 28.17 2.96
C GLU A 13 -3.22 26.88 2.18
N ALA A 14 -2.13 26.93 1.41
CA ALA A 14 -1.58 25.73 0.80
C ALA A 14 -1.19 24.71 1.89
N PRO A 15 -1.53 23.42 1.75
CA PRO A 15 -1.41 22.41 2.81
C PRO A 15 0.03 21.92 3.03
N ILE A 16 1.02 22.79 2.88
CA ILE A 16 2.45 22.48 3.03
C ILE A 16 2.69 21.90 4.44
N PRO A 17 3.42 20.77 4.59
CA PRO A 17 4.27 20.12 3.59
C PRO A 17 3.56 19.11 2.66
N CYS A 18 2.26 18.88 2.82
CA CYS A 18 1.54 17.92 1.98
C CYS A 18 1.38 18.45 0.56
N ASP A 19 1.42 17.53 -0.39
CA ASP A 19 1.12 17.80 -1.79
C ASP A 19 -0.37 18.13 -1.97
N SER A 20 -1.22 17.36 -1.30
CA SER A 20 -2.67 17.53 -1.31
C SER A 20 -3.29 16.89 -0.08
N VAL A 21 -4.52 17.29 0.24
CA VAL A 21 -5.32 16.69 1.29
C VAL A 21 -6.74 16.56 0.76
N ASP A 22 -7.26 15.34 0.75
CA ASP A 22 -8.66 15.05 0.44
C ASP A 22 -9.43 14.91 1.75
N VAL A 23 -10.36 15.84 2.00
CA VAL A 23 -11.29 15.81 3.14
C VAL A 23 -12.75 15.78 2.67
N SER A 24 -12.99 15.33 1.43
CA SER A 24 -14.34 15.23 0.85
C SER A 24 -15.30 14.36 1.68
N ALA A 25 -14.77 13.35 2.37
CA ALA A 25 -15.50 12.51 3.31
C ALA A 25 -15.58 13.05 4.75
N GLY A 26 -15.03 14.24 5.01
CA GLY A 26 -14.92 14.88 6.32
C GLY A 26 -13.48 14.93 6.85
N TRP A 27 -13.23 15.85 7.80
CA TRP A 27 -11.90 16.10 8.36
C TRP A 27 -11.28 14.88 9.06
N ASP A 28 -12.09 14.08 9.75
CA ASP A 28 -11.63 12.86 10.43
C ASP A 28 -11.67 11.62 9.53
N ARG A 29 -12.00 11.76 8.23
CA ARG A 29 -12.05 10.64 7.28
C ARG A 29 -11.30 10.95 5.99
N GLY A 30 -10.41 11.92 6.05
CA GLY A 30 -9.62 12.37 4.93
C GLY A 30 -8.30 11.64 4.81
N VAL A 31 -7.60 11.94 3.73
CA VAL A 31 -6.26 11.44 3.43
C VAL A 31 -5.37 12.59 3.00
N ALA A 32 -4.23 12.74 3.66
CA ALA A 32 -3.17 13.63 3.25
C ALA A 32 -2.16 12.87 2.39
N LEU A 33 -1.80 13.44 1.24
CA LEU A 33 -0.74 12.93 0.37
C LEU A 33 0.53 13.75 0.57
N LEU A 34 1.64 13.06 0.83
CA LEU A 34 2.93 13.68 1.10
C LEU A 34 4.00 13.03 0.22
N LYS A 35 4.92 13.84 -0.34
CA LYS A 35 6.14 13.30 -0.91
C LYS A 35 7.04 12.76 0.19
N ASP A 36 7.37 11.47 0.15
CA ASP A 36 8.35 10.88 1.05
C ASP A 36 9.72 11.57 0.84
N SER A 37 10.48 11.81 1.90
CA SER A 37 11.88 12.24 1.76
C SER A 37 12.75 11.11 1.20
N GLU A 38 12.36 9.86 1.39
CA GLU A 38 13.04 8.68 0.90
C GLU A 38 12.47 8.26 -0.46
N GLY A 39 13.35 7.99 -1.43
CA GLY A 39 12.98 7.55 -2.77
C GLY A 39 12.70 8.66 -3.78
N THR A 40 12.87 8.35 -5.06
CA THR A 40 12.82 9.31 -6.16
C THR A 40 11.42 9.89 -6.34
N ALA A 41 10.39 9.04 -6.30
CA ALA A 41 9.01 9.42 -6.58
C ALA A 41 7.99 8.91 -5.56
N ARG A 42 8.45 8.19 -4.52
CA ARG A 42 7.62 7.61 -3.46
C ARG A 42 6.69 8.64 -2.83
N MET A 43 5.41 8.29 -2.72
CA MET A 43 4.38 9.07 -2.05
C MET A 43 3.89 8.35 -0.81
N LEU A 44 3.40 9.10 0.17
CA LEU A 44 2.76 8.61 1.38
C LEU A 44 1.29 9.02 1.38
N ALA A 45 0.39 8.09 1.66
CA ALA A 45 -1.01 8.37 1.99
C ALA A 45 -1.22 8.19 3.49
N ILE A 46 -1.71 9.23 4.16
CA ILE A 46 -1.77 9.32 5.62
C ILE A 46 -3.19 9.74 6.05
N PRO A 47 -3.89 8.96 6.89
CA PRO A 47 -5.18 9.35 7.46
C PRO A 47 -5.11 10.70 8.17
N THR A 48 -6.10 11.57 7.97
CA THR A 48 -6.12 12.92 8.58
C THR A 48 -6.48 12.93 10.07
N HIS A 49 -6.84 11.78 10.63
CA HIS A 49 -6.97 11.54 12.06
C HIS A 49 -5.96 10.48 12.53
N GLN A 50 -5.91 10.28 13.84
CA GLN A 50 -5.03 9.29 14.46
C GLN A 50 -5.53 7.87 14.15
N VAL A 51 -4.74 7.13 13.38
CA VAL A 51 -4.85 5.69 13.19
C VAL A 51 -3.46 5.15 13.48
N SER A 52 -3.27 4.28 14.47
CA SER A 52 -1.92 3.94 14.95
C SER A 52 -1.08 3.20 13.91
N GLY A 53 -1.71 2.30 13.15
CA GLY A 53 -1.05 1.45 12.18
C GLY A 53 -1.99 0.36 11.66
N ILE A 54 -1.44 -0.68 11.05
CA ILE A 54 -2.23 -1.82 10.52
C ILE A 54 -2.97 -2.60 11.62
N GLU A 55 -2.50 -2.51 12.86
CA GLU A 55 -3.11 -3.08 14.06
C GLU A 55 -4.38 -2.36 14.53
N ASP A 56 -4.63 -1.14 14.04
CA ASP A 56 -5.72 -0.32 14.53
C ASP A 56 -7.08 -0.98 14.20
N PRO A 57 -7.91 -1.30 15.21
CA PRO A 57 -9.18 -1.98 14.99
C PRO A 57 -10.16 -1.15 14.14
N ALA A 58 -10.00 0.17 14.07
CA ALA A 58 -10.84 1.02 13.22
C ALA A 58 -10.77 0.59 11.75
N LEU A 59 -9.61 0.12 11.26
CA LEU A 59 -9.41 -0.34 9.88
C LEU A 59 -10.31 -1.52 9.47
N LEU A 60 -10.88 -2.23 10.45
CA LEU A 60 -11.77 -3.37 10.22
C LEU A 60 -13.25 -3.00 10.27
N THR A 61 -13.58 -1.74 10.57
CA THR A 61 -14.95 -1.23 10.59
C THR A 61 -15.39 -0.81 9.18
N PRO A 62 -16.70 -0.86 8.86
CA PRO A 62 -17.21 -0.38 7.58
C PRO A 62 -17.20 1.16 7.46
N GLU A 63 -17.15 1.89 8.58
CA GLU A 63 -17.12 3.36 8.61
C GLU A 63 -15.76 3.94 8.25
N GLU A 64 -14.68 3.18 8.46
CA GLU A 64 -13.32 3.61 8.23
C GLU A 64 -12.99 3.70 6.73
N PRO A 65 -12.36 4.80 6.26
CA PRO A 65 -11.99 4.94 4.86
C PRO A 65 -11.09 3.83 4.35
N ASN A 66 -11.27 3.46 3.08
CA ASN A 66 -10.37 2.56 2.40
C ASN A 66 -9.11 3.30 1.94
N TYR A 67 -8.10 3.35 2.81
CA TYR A 67 -6.84 4.05 2.54
C TYR A 67 -6.09 3.47 1.33
N PHE A 68 -6.23 2.17 1.03
CA PHE A 68 -5.62 1.57 -0.16
C PHE A 68 -6.21 2.12 -1.46
N ALA A 69 -7.52 2.41 -1.51
CA ALA A 69 -8.13 3.05 -2.68
C ALA A 69 -7.60 4.48 -2.88
N SER A 70 -7.48 5.24 -1.79
CA SER A 70 -6.91 6.60 -1.82
C SER A 70 -5.44 6.58 -2.24
N ALA A 71 -4.65 5.64 -1.71
CA ALA A 71 -3.26 5.42 -2.09
C ALA A 71 -3.14 5.04 -3.58
N TRP A 72 -4.03 4.18 -4.09
CA TRP A 72 -4.00 3.79 -5.50
C TRP A 72 -4.32 4.95 -6.44
N ALA A 73 -5.30 5.79 -6.10
CA ALA A 73 -5.59 7.02 -6.85
C ALA A 73 -4.36 7.96 -6.90
N ALA A 74 -3.56 7.99 -5.83
CA ALA A 74 -2.35 8.79 -5.72
C ALA A 74 -1.17 8.30 -6.58
N ARG A 75 -1.25 7.15 -7.26
CA ARG A 75 -0.20 6.66 -8.18
C ARG A 75 0.17 7.68 -9.27
N SER A 76 -0.79 8.51 -9.68
CA SER A 76 -0.57 9.56 -10.67
C SER A 76 0.46 10.60 -10.22
N ALA A 77 0.60 10.82 -8.90
CA ALA A 77 1.63 11.68 -8.34
C ALA A 77 3.03 11.07 -8.44
N VAL A 78 3.15 9.73 -8.39
CA VAL A 78 4.42 9.01 -8.67
C VAL A 78 4.79 9.19 -10.15
N GLU A 79 3.84 8.94 -11.06
CA GLU A 79 4.03 9.11 -12.51
C GLU A 79 4.44 10.55 -12.89
N TRP A 80 3.78 11.55 -12.30
CA TRP A 80 4.07 12.96 -12.52
C TRP A 80 5.52 13.31 -12.13
N ARG A 81 5.99 12.79 -10.99
CA ARG A 81 7.37 12.99 -10.51
C ARG A 81 8.40 12.31 -11.40
N LEU A 82 8.09 11.11 -11.88
CA LEU A 82 8.93 10.38 -12.84
C LEU A 82 8.84 10.94 -14.26
N ARG A 83 7.90 11.87 -14.51
CA ARG A 83 7.57 12.45 -15.83
C ARG A 83 7.29 11.38 -16.87
N ARG A 84 6.59 10.31 -16.46
CA ARG A 84 6.23 9.19 -17.34
C ARG A 84 5.07 8.39 -16.75
N HIS A 85 4.31 7.78 -17.63
CA HIS A 85 3.33 6.77 -17.21
C HIS A 85 4.04 5.49 -16.79
N LEU A 86 3.49 4.86 -15.75
CA LEU A 86 3.90 3.54 -15.30
C LEU A 86 2.85 2.53 -15.74
N PRO A 87 3.26 1.34 -16.20
CA PRO A 87 2.31 0.25 -16.33
C PRO A 87 1.76 -0.10 -14.93
N ARG A 88 0.53 -0.60 -14.89
CA ARG A 88 -0.18 -0.88 -13.64
C ARG A 88 0.61 -1.77 -12.68
N ASP A 89 1.30 -2.75 -13.22
CA ASP A 89 2.13 -3.73 -12.52
C ASP A 89 3.51 -3.23 -12.09
N ALA A 90 3.85 -1.97 -12.42
CA ALA A 90 5.04 -1.32 -11.90
C ALA A 90 4.79 -0.55 -10.59
N VAL A 91 3.56 -0.50 -10.08
CA VAL A 91 3.21 0.26 -8.86
C VAL A 91 2.77 -0.66 -7.75
N ALA A 92 3.29 -0.42 -6.55
CA ALA A 92 2.89 -1.11 -5.34
C ALA A 92 2.53 -0.13 -4.23
N ILE A 93 1.51 -0.50 -3.45
CA ILE A 93 1.16 0.14 -2.18
C ILE A 93 1.58 -0.79 -1.06
N THR A 94 2.30 -0.30 -0.05
CA THR A 94 2.80 -1.11 1.07
C THR A 94 2.48 -0.49 2.42
N VAL A 95 2.21 -1.36 3.39
CA VAL A 95 2.03 -1.06 4.81
C VAL A 95 2.86 -2.06 5.60
N ASP A 96 3.72 -1.54 6.47
CA ASP A 96 4.50 -2.39 7.36
C ASP A 96 3.68 -2.81 8.57
N SER A 97 4.11 -3.91 9.19
CA SER A 97 3.56 -4.35 10.47
C SER A 97 3.89 -3.35 11.58
N MET A 98 3.06 -3.33 12.63
CA MET A 98 3.35 -2.58 13.86
C MET A 98 4.73 -2.94 14.42
N ALA A 99 5.08 -4.24 14.43
CA ALA A 99 6.36 -4.70 14.98
C ALA A 99 7.60 -4.22 14.18
N ALA A 100 7.40 -3.80 12.93
CA ALA A 100 8.44 -3.31 12.04
C ALA A 100 8.41 -1.78 11.86
N SER A 101 7.36 -1.11 12.36
CA SER A 101 7.20 0.34 12.33
C SER A 101 7.50 0.94 13.71
N ASN A 102 8.18 2.07 13.74
CA ASN A 102 8.38 2.87 14.95
C ASN A 102 7.48 4.11 15.01
N GLN A 103 6.52 4.22 14.08
CA GLN A 103 5.59 5.33 13.99
C GLN A 103 4.24 4.94 14.56
N ASP A 104 3.68 5.80 15.42
CA ASP A 104 2.30 5.73 15.91
C ASP A 104 1.41 6.60 15.01
N GLN A 105 1.37 6.26 13.73
CA GLN A 105 0.51 6.85 12.72
C GLN A 105 0.61 5.98 11.46
N LEU A 106 -0.52 5.48 10.99
CA LEU A 106 -0.63 4.75 9.73
C LEU A 106 -0.18 5.63 8.57
N PHE A 107 0.65 5.08 7.70
CA PHE A 107 0.89 5.60 6.37
C PHE A 107 1.08 4.45 5.38
N LEU A 108 0.55 4.65 4.17
CA LEU A 108 0.70 3.73 3.05
C LEU A 108 1.75 4.32 2.12
N ARG A 109 2.75 3.51 1.72
CA ARG A 109 3.77 3.94 0.76
C ARG A 109 3.32 3.56 -0.64
N ILE A 110 3.30 4.51 -1.56
CA ILE A 110 3.02 4.30 -2.98
C ILE A 110 4.32 4.54 -3.74
N ASP A 111 4.84 3.50 -4.38
CA ASP A 111 6.12 3.58 -5.08
C ASP A 111 6.20 2.54 -6.20
N CYS A 112 7.30 2.58 -6.95
CA CYS A 112 7.61 1.52 -7.88
C CYS A 112 7.86 0.20 -7.16
N ILE A 113 7.31 -0.90 -7.69
CA ILE A 113 7.70 -2.24 -7.27
C ILE A 113 9.15 -2.51 -7.70
N ASP A 114 9.88 -3.30 -6.91
CA ASP A 114 11.18 -3.83 -7.31
C ASP A 114 11.06 -4.70 -8.57
N LYS A 115 12.01 -4.53 -9.50
CA LYS A 115 11.97 -5.21 -10.81
C LYS A 115 12.00 -6.75 -10.71
N ASP A 116 12.73 -7.30 -9.75
CA ASP A 116 12.89 -8.74 -9.62
C ASP A 116 11.64 -9.32 -8.93
N VAL A 117 11.08 -8.57 -7.97
CA VAL A 117 9.75 -8.88 -7.40
C VAL A 117 8.67 -8.86 -8.48
N ALA A 118 8.63 -7.83 -9.35
CA ALA A 118 7.67 -7.77 -10.45
C ALA A 118 7.78 -8.98 -11.39
N ALA A 119 9.01 -9.36 -11.77
CA ALA A 119 9.25 -10.51 -12.63
C ALA A 119 8.81 -11.84 -11.98
N SER A 120 9.08 -12.01 -10.68
CA SER A 120 8.61 -13.16 -9.90
C SER A 120 7.09 -13.21 -9.83
N LEU A 121 6.42 -12.09 -9.58
CA LEU A 121 4.96 -12.01 -9.53
C LEU A 121 4.30 -12.28 -10.89
N ALA A 122 4.87 -11.74 -11.97
CA ALA A 122 4.39 -12.00 -13.32
C ALA A 122 4.45 -13.49 -13.66
N SER A 123 5.57 -14.15 -13.31
CA SER A 123 5.76 -15.60 -13.51
C SER A 123 4.84 -16.44 -12.62
N TYR A 124 4.54 -15.96 -11.41
CA TYR A 124 3.67 -16.65 -10.44
C TYR A 124 2.17 -16.43 -10.68
N SER A 125 1.80 -15.46 -11.52
CA SER A 125 0.42 -14.98 -11.68
C SER A 125 -0.63 -16.06 -11.97
N GLY A 126 -0.26 -17.11 -12.70
CA GLY A 126 -1.15 -18.24 -13.03
C GLY A 126 -1.44 -19.18 -11.85
N ALA A 127 -0.66 -19.12 -10.78
CA ALA A 127 -0.84 -19.92 -9.56
C ALA A 127 -1.66 -19.21 -8.48
N LEU A 128 -2.03 -17.94 -8.70
CA LEU A 128 -2.78 -17.16 -7.72
C LEU A 128 -4.25 -17.59 -7.63
N ASP A 129 -4.73 -17.70 -6.40
CA ASP A 129 -6.12 -17.99 -6.04
C ASP A 129 -6.82 -16.69 -5.61
N THR A 130 -8.15 -16.64 -5.66
CA THR A 130 -8.94 -15.57 -5.04
C THR A 130 -8.89 -15.62 -3.52
N ASP A 131 -8.65 -16.80 -2.95
CA ASP A 131 -8.36 -17.00 -1.53
C ASP A 131 -6.88 -16.75 -1.23
N TRP A 132 -6.55 -16.44 0.03
CA TRP A 132 -5.17 -16.34 0.46
C TRP A 132 -4.50 -17.73 0.45
N ARG A 133 -3.35 -17.82 -0.24
CA ARG A 133 -2.50 -19.02 -0.27
C ARG A 133 -1.06 -18.64 0.03
N THR A 134 -0.32 -19.51 0.71
CA THR A 134 1.13 -19.34 0.84
C THR A 134 1.77 -19.54 -0.53
N MET A 135 2.64 -18.61 -0.91
CA MET A 135 3.41 -18.71 -2.14
C MET A 135 4.41 -19.87 -2.05
N THR A 136 4.71 -20.48 -3.19
CA THR A 136 5.75 -21.53 -3.29
C THR A 136 7.11 -20.98 -3.71
N VAL A 137 7.20 -19.66 -3.91
CA VAL A 137 8.42 -18.92 -4.23
C VAL A 137 8.62 -17.82 -3.20
N ASP A 138 9.87 -17.43 -3.03
CA ASP A 138 10.23 -16.39 -2.06
C ASP A 138 10.37 -15.04 -2.79
N LEU A 139 9.89 -13.98 -2.16
CA LEU A 139 10.10 -12.59 -2.59
C LEU A 139 11.03 -11.95 -1.58
N LYS A 140 12.17 -11.42 -2.04
CA LYS A 140 13.22 -10.85 -1.16
C LYS A 140 13.61 -11.81 -0.01
N GLY A 141 13.66 -13.10 -0.30
CA GLY A 141 14.04 -14.14 0.66
C GLY A 141 12.96 -14.50 1.69
N ARG A 142 11.70 -14.10 1.48
CA ARG A 142 10.58 -14.40 2.39
C ARG A 142 9.42 -15.04 1.65
N ARG A 143 8.68 -15.89 2.35
CA ARG A 143 7.46 -16.53 1.83
C ARG A 143 6.24 -15.71 2.20
N TYR A 144 5.56 -15.17 1.19
CA TYR A 144 4.35 -14.38 1.38
C TYR A 144 3.10 -15.25 1.28
N TRP A 145 2.03 -14.84 1.95
CA TRP A 145 0.68 -15.16 1.52
C TRP A 145 0.32 -14.27 0.34
N ALA A 146 -0.29 -14.84 -0.68
CA ALA A 146 -0.73 -14.10 -1.85
C ALA A 146 -2.18 -14.41 -2.17
N ARG A 147 -2.88 -13.41 -2.71
CA ARG A 147 -4.17 -13.61 -3.37
C ARG A 147 -4.32 -12.69 -4.56
N LYS A 148 -5.07 -13.18 -5.55
CA LYS A 148 -5.58 -12.42 -6.67
C LYS A 148 -6.80 -11.62 -6.23
N LEU A 149 -6.85 -10.37 -6.67
CA LEU A 149 -8.01 -9.50 -6.52
C LEU A 149 -8.31 -8.83 -7.86
N VAL A 150 -9.50 -9.08 -8.42
CA VAL A 150 -9.99 -8.30 -9.56
C VAL A 150 -10.69 -7.06 -9.01
N SER A 151 -10.11 -5.89 -9.27
CA SER A 151 -10.63 -4.60 -8.84
C SER A 151 -9.94 -3.52 -9.67
N ASN A 152 -10.71 -2.51 -10.10
CA ASN A 152 -10.17 -1.42 -10.89
C ASN A 152 -9.21 -0.53 -10.08
N ASP A 153 -9.59 -0.19 -8.85
CA ASP A 153 -8.94 0.85 -8.06
C ASP A 153 -9.00 0.64 -6.54
N LEU A 154 -9.41 -0.54 -6.09
CA LEU A 154 -9.63 -0.91 -4.68
C LEU A 154 -10.82 -0.20 -4.01
N SER A 155 -11.57 0.67 -4.70
CA SER A 155 -12.70 1.38 -4.05
C SER A 155 -13.81 0.45 -3.55
N ASP A 156 -13.93 -0.73 -4.15
CA ASP A 156 -14.94 -1.75 -3.86
C ASP A 156 -14.57 -2.68 -2.69
N VAL A 157 -13.32 -2.67 -2.23
CA VAL A 157 -12.83 -3.68 -1.29
C VAL A 157 -11.64 -3.20 -0.46
N SER A 158 -11.70 -3.39 0.86
CA SER A 158 -10.59 -3.03 1.77
C SER A 158 -9.59 -4.18 1.88
N PRO A 159 -8.31 -4.00 1.47
CA PRO A 159 -7.27 -5.01 1.67
C PRO A 159 -7.04 -5.38 3.14
N PHE A 160 -7.23 -4.45 4.08
CA PHE A 160 -7.12 -4.74 5.52
C PHE A 160 -8.18 -5.75 5.96
N ARG A 161 -9.44 -5.55 5.57
CA ARG A 161 -10.54 -6.49 5.86
C ARG A 161 -10.33 -7.83 5.16
N LEU A 162 -9.85 -7.81 3.91
CA LEU A 162 -9.51 -9.04 3.20
C LEU A 162 -8.43 -9.87 3.88
N LEU A 163 -7.42 -9.23 4.47
CA LEU A 163 -6.40 -9.91 5.28
C LEU A 163 -7.03 -10.48 6.56
N ALA A 164 -7.72 -9.63 7.33
CA ALA A 164 -8.28 -10.00 8.63
C ALA A 164 -9.24 -11.19 8.54
N ASP A 165 -10.14 -11.18 7.56
CA ASP A 165 -11.18 -12.21 7.44
C ASP A 165 -10.73 -13.42 6.61
N GLY A 166 -9.58 -13.34 5.91
CA GLY A 166 -9.16 -14.33 4.92
C GLY A 166 -8.00 -15.25 5.32
N ILE A 167 -7.30 -14.96 6.41
CA ILE A 167 -6.25 -15.83 6.97
C ILE A 167 -6.59 -16.12 8.44
N ASP A 168 -6.63 -17.40 8.80
CA ASP A 168 -6.93 -17.85 10.16
C ASP A 168 -6.01 -17.17 11.19
N GLY A 169 -6.62 -16.53 12.18
CA GLY A 169 -5.93 -15.82 13.26
C GLY A 169 -5.43 -14.41 12.89
N ALA A 170 -5.40 -14.00 11.61
CA ALA A 170 -4.85 -12.72 11.21
C ALA A 170 -5.60 -11.52 11.85
N LYS A 171 -6.93 -11.60 11.95
CA LYS A 171 -7.75 -10.57 12.60
C LYS A 171 -7.33 -10.25 14.04
N ALA A 172 -6.90 -11.26 14.80
CA ALA A 172 -6.49 -11.10 16.19
C ALA A 172 -5.04 -10.58 16.32
N GLU A 173 -4.24 -10.72 15.25
CA GLU A 173 -2.81 -10.43 15.25
C GLU A 173 -2.41 -9.41 14.17
N MET A 174 -3.32 -8.52 13.76
CA MET A 174 -3.11 -7.59 12.64
C MET A 174 -1.77 -6.85 12.70
N GLY A 175 -1.33 -6.44 13.90
CA GLY A 175 -0.04 -5.75 14.09
C GLY A 175 1.21 -6.58 13.80
N LEU A 176 1.08 -7.91 13.64
CA LEU A 176 2.17 -8.80 13.22
C LEU A 176 2.20 -8.99 11.71
N TRP A 177 1.24 -8.46 10.96
CA TRP A 177 1.18 -8.62 9.52
C TRP A 177 1.63 -7.33 8.82
N SER A 178 2.40 -7.48 7.75
CA SER A 178 2.55 -6.44 6.74
C SER A 178 1.68 -6.78 5.54
N LEU A 179 1.32 -5.76 4.76
CA LEU A 179 0.39 -5.90 3.64
C LEU A 179 0.86 -5.05 2.46
N ALA A 180 0.81 -5.62 1.26
CA ALA A 180 1.05 -4.92 0.01
C ALA A 180 -0.06 -5.20 -1.01
N ALA A 181 -0.33 -4.21 -1.85
CA ALA A 181 -1.16 -4.34 -3.04
C ALA A 181 -0.32 -3.93 -4.26
N VAL A 182 0.00 -4.90 -5.11
CA VAL A 182 0.74 -4.67 -6.37
C VAL A 182 -0.28 -4.64 -7.49
N GLY A 183 -0.26 -3.61 -8.33
CA GLY A 183 -1.14 -3.57 -9.50
C GLY A 183 -0.89 -4.78 -10.41
N ALA A 184 -1.93 -5.27 -11.07
CA ALA A 184 -1.83 -6.39 -12.00
C ALA A 184 -2.92 -6.32 -13.06
N ASN A 185 -2.75 -7.10 -14.13
CA ASN A 185 -3.80 -7.38 -15.11
C ASN A 185 -4.04 -8.89 -15.17
N PHE A 186 -5.28 -9.32 -15.04
CA PHE A 186 -5.68 -10.72 -15.12
C PHE A 186 -6.61 -10.94 -16.31
N SER A 187 -6.14 -11.63 -17.34
CA SER A 187 -6.94 -11.92 -18.54
C SER A 187 -7.60 -10.68 -19.16
N GLY A 188 -6.89 -9.54 -19.14
CA GLY A 188 -7.38 -8.25 -19.66
C GLY A 188 -8.18 -7.40 -18.67
N ALA A 189 -8.50 -7.91 -17.48
CA ALA A 189 -9.15 -7.14 -16.42
C ALA A 189 -8.12 -6.52 -15.45
N PRO A 190 -8.27 -5.25 -15.04
CA PRO A 190 -7.43 -4.67 -14.02
C PRO A 190 -7.65 -5.37 -12.67
N GLY A 191 -6.56 -5.55 -11.94
CA GLY A 191 -6.59 -6.15 -10.63
C GLY A 191 -5.36 -5.82 -9.80
N PHE A 192 -5.20 -6.60 -8.73
CA PHE A 192 -4.10 -6.52 -7.79
C PHE A 192 -3.67 -7.92 -7.36
N ILE A 193 -2.39 -8.05 -7.07
CA ILE A 193 -1.85 -9.14 -6.27
C ILE A 193 -1.69 -8.58 -4.86
N LEU A 194 -2.47 -9.09 -3.91
CA LEU A 194 -2.27 -8.75 -2.51
C LEU A 194 -1.23 -9.71 -1.92
N LEU A 195 -0.30 -9.16 -1.15
CA LEU A 195 0.77 -9.91 -0.50
C LEU A 195 0.75 -9.59 0.99
N ALA A 196 0.72 -10.61 1.83
CA ALA A 196 0.77 -10.47 3.27
C ALA A 196 1.90 -11.31 3.86
N HIS A 197 2.61 -10.77 4.84
CA HIS A 197 3.67 -11.49 5.53
C HIS A 197 3.57 -11.25 7.02
N ARG A 198 3.52 -12.34 7.79
CA ARG A 198 3.55 -12.27 9.25
C ARG A 198 4.99 -12.16 9.71
N VAL A 199 5.28 -11.25 10.63
CA VAL A 199 6.60 -11.08 11.25
C VAL A 199 7.08 -12.42 11.81
N GLU A 200 8.36 -12.70 11.57
CA GLU A 200 9.10 -13.83 12.12
C GLU A 200 10.00 -13.35 13.27
N PRO A 201 10.43 -14.22 14.20
CA PRO A 201 11.19 -13.80 15.38
C PRO A 201 12.47 -13.00 15.10
N THR A 202 13.09 -13.17 13.93
CA THR A 202 14.36 -12.54 13.58
C THR A 202 14.27 -11.57 12.39
N ALA A 203 13.13 -11.47 11.71
CA ALA A 203 12.99 -10.62 10.53
C ALA A 203 11.52 -10.44 10.08
N GLY A 204 11.32 -9.53 9.13
CA GLY A 204 10.05 -9.39 8.40
C GLY A 204 9.20 -8.23 8.87
N GLY A 205 7.97 -8.14 8.36
CA GLY A 205 7.06 -7.04 8.67
C GLY A 205 7.31 -5.76 7.85
N HIS A 206 8.35 -5.73 7.01
CA HIS A 206 8.64 -4.62 6.10
C HIS A 206 8.10 -4.95 4.70
N ALA A 207 6.84 -4.62 4.43
CA ALA A 207 6.30 -4.74 3.07
C ALA A 207 7.00 -3.77 2.10
N GLU A 208 7.58 -2.68 2.61
CA GLU A 208 8.36 -1.75 1.78
C GLU A 208 9.59 -2.38 1.10
N ASP A 209 10.09 -3.52 1.60
CA ASP A 209 11.17 -4.31 0.96
C ASP A 209 10.82 -4.74 -0.47
N LEU A 210 9.52 -4.82 -0.80
CA LEU A 210 9.02 -5.17 -2.12
C LEU A 210 9.12 -4.01 -3.13
N GLN A 211 9.35 -2.78 -2.66
CA GLN A 211 9.46 -1.59 -3.49
C GLN A 211 10.92 -1.27 -3.84
N ASP A 212 11.10 -0.50 -4.90
CA ASP A 212 12.39 0.08 -5.30
C ASP A 212 12.32 1.60 -5.29
N ARG A 213 13.03 2.20 -4.33
CA ARG A 213 13.11 3.65 -4.09
C ARG A 213 13.71 4.42 -5.27
N ASP A 214 14.50 3.78 -6.12
CA ASP A 214 15.10 4.39 -7.30
C ASP A 214 14.20 4.31 -8.54
N CYS A 215 13.09 3.57 -8.44
CA CYS A 215 12.17 3.30 -9.53
C CYS A 215 12.92 2.79 -10.78
N ALA A 216 13.85 1.86 -10.62
CA ALA A 216 14.65 1.32 -11.72
C ALA A 216 13.77 0.63 -12.77
N ILE A 217 12.65 0.02 -12.35
CA ILE A 217 11.65 -0.56 -13.26
C ILE A 217 11.04 0.47 -14.21
N ALA A 218 11.00 1.75 -13.82
CA ALA A 218 10.52 2.81 -14.70
C ALA A 218 11.55 3.15 -15.79
N ARG A 219 12.83 2.78 -15.61
CA ARG A 219 13.94 3.11 -16.53
C ARG A 219 14.19 2.02 -17.56
N SER A 220 13.65 0.81 -17.38
CA SER A 220 13.75 -0.24 -18.39
C SER A 220 13.03 0.21 -19.67
N LYS A 221 13.68 -0.01 -20.81
CA LYS A 221 13.03 0.17 -22.11
C LYS A 221 12.08 -1.01 -22.30
N SER A 222 10.80 -0.72 -22.52
CA SER A 222 9.81 -1.66 -23.06
C SER A 222 10.26 -2.18 -24.43
#